data_AF-A0A224ZAH2-F1
#
_entry.id   AF-A0A224ZAH2-F1
#
_cell.length_a   1.000
_cell.length_b   1.000
_cell.length_c   1.000
_cell.angle_alpha   90.00
_cell.angle_beta   90.00
_cell.angle_gamma   90.00
#
_symmetry.space_group_name_H-M   'P 1'
#
loop_
_entity.id
_entity.type
_entity.pdbx_description
1 polymer ?
#
loop_
_entity_poly.entity_id
_entity_poly.type
_entity_poly.pdbx_seq_one_letter_code
_entity_poly.pdbx_strand_id
1 'polypeptide(L)'
;MMETSFQNQVDRLKEAGYPDSLLISVAETIKKKKKPRSRESTDHRDKSKRDKVAVIPYKHQLSHKMKKLGQRMGVKVVFSAPYKLSQLAKMTCVNNKPKRSC
;
A
#
# COMPACT_ATOMS: atom_id res chain seq x y z
N MET A 1 28.53 13.33 -2.33
CA MET A 1 27.24 13.57 -1.65
C MET A 1 26.53 12.29 -1.17
N MET A 2 26.60 11.13 -1.85
CA MET A 2 25.99 9.88 -1.35
C MET A 2 26.82 9.18 -0.28
N GLU A 3 28.14 9.18 -0.42
CA GLU A 3 29.05 8.48 0.50
C GLU A 3 28.98 9.04 1.92
N THR A 4 28.90 10.36 2.05
CA THR A 4 28.73 11.04 3.34
C THR A 4 27.40 10.70 4.02
N SER A 5 26.31 10.57 3.24
CA SER A 5 25.00 10.18 3.76
C SER A 5 24.98 8.73 4.26
N PHE A 6 25.67 7.83 3.55
CA PHE A 6 25.79 6.42 3.94
C PHE A 6 26.64 6.27 5.21
N GLN A 7 27.80 6.93 5.26
CA GLN A 7 28.69 6.88 6.41
C GLN A 7 28.00 7.38 7.68
N ASN A 8 27.30 8.51 7.61
CA ASN A 8 26.52 9.03 8.75
C ASN A 8 25.47 8.04 9.27
N GLN A 9 24.89 7.19 8.41
CA GLN A 9 23.94 6.18 8.85
C GLN A 9 24.63 5.00 9.54
N VAL A 10 25.81 4.61 9.04
CA VAL A 10 26.62 3.57 9.67
C VAL A 10 27.09 4.03 11.04
N ASP A 11 27.59 5.25 11.15
CA ASP A 11 28.11 5.82 12.40
C ASP A 11 27.02 5.88 13.47
N ARG A 12 25.82 6.38 13.11
CA ARG A 12 24.65 6.39 14.02
C ARG A 12 24.26 5.01 14.53
N LEU A 13 24.38 3.98 13.70
CA LEU A 13 24.04 2.61 14.10
C LEU A 13 25.14 2.02 14.99
N LYS A 14 26.41 2.32 14.73
CA LYS A 14 27.50 1.92 15.61
C LYS A 14 27.39 2.60 16.98
N GLU A 15 27.10 3.91 17.00
CA GLU A 15 26.87 4.68 18.23
C GLU A 15 25.67 4.16 19.03
N ALA A 16 24.63 3.66 18.35
CA ALA A 16 23.48 3.02 19.00
C ALA A 16 23.79 1.61 19.55
N GLY A 17 25.04 1.13 19.43
CA GLY A 17 25.49 -0.15 19.97
C GLY A 17 25.19 -1.36 19.09
N TYR A 18 24.84 -1.16 17.82
CA TYR A 18 24.65 -2.28 16.91
C TYR A 18 26.00 -2.88 16.50
N PRO A 19 26.20 -4.21 16.63
CA PRO A 19 27.46 -4.85 16.28
C PRO A 19 27.67 -4.86 14.76
N ASP A 20 28.93 -4.75 14.34
CA ASP A 20 29.31 -4.71 12.92
C ASP A 20 28.83 -5.93 12.14
N SER A 21 28.79 -7.11 12.77
CA SER A 21 28.27 -8.34 12.17
C SER A 21 26.80 -8.22 11.72
N LEU A 22 25.98 -7.49 12.49
CA LEU A 22 24.58 -7.24 12.17
C LEU A 22 24.45 -6.23 11.03
N LEU A 23 25.27 -5.18 11.02
CA LEU A 23 25.28 -4.19 9.95
C LEU A 23 25.69 -4.80 8.61
N ILE A 24 26.71 -5.67 8.61
CA ILE A 24 27.16 -6.42 7.43
C ILE A 24 26.04 -7.35 6.92
N SER A 25 25.40 -8.10 7.82
CA SER A 25 24.29 -9.00 7.46
C SER A 25 23.10 -8.26 6.81
N VAL A 26 22.77 -7.08 7.34
CA VAL A 26 21.74 -6.21 6.75
C VAL A 26 22.17 -5.69 5.38
N ALA A 27 23.41 -5.21 5.25
CA ALA A 27 23.96 -4.73 3.98
C ALA A 27 23.96 -5.83 2.90
N GLU A 28 24.35 -7.05 3.26
CA GLU A 28 24.27 -8.21 2.38
C GLU A 28 22.83 -8.54 1.98
N THR A 29 21.90 -8.46 2.92
CA THR A 29 20.48 -8.70 2.66
C THR A 29 19.91 -7.67 1.67
N ILE A 30 20.29 -6.40 1.84
CA ILE A 30 19.91 -5.33 0.91
C ILE A 30 20.53 -5.58 -0.48
N LYS A 31 21.81 -5.97 -0.53
CA LYS A 31 22.50 -6.34 -1.79
C LYS A 31 21.82 -7.51 -2.50
N LYS A 32 21.42 -8.55 -1.75
CA LYS A 32 20.69 -9.73 -2.26
C LYS A 32 19.28 -9.36 -2.76
N LYS A 33 18.56 -8.46 -2.07
CA LYS A 33 17.23 -7.96 -2.47
C LYS A 33 17.26 -7.08 -3.73
N LYS A 34 18.38 -6.40 -4.01
CA LYS A 34 18.56 -5.58 -5.22
C LYS A 34 18.85 -6.37 -6.49
N LYS A 35 19.26 -7.66 -6.39
CA LYS A 35 19.21 -8.52 -7.57
C LYS A 35 17.74 -8.72 -7.94
N PRO A 36 17.30 -8.43 -9.19
CA PRO A 36 15.96 -8.79 -9.60
C PRO A 36 15.83 -10.28 -9.37
N ARG A 37 14.93 -10.69 -8.46
CA ARG A 37 14.45 -12.06 -8.45
C ARG A 37 13.82 -12.25 -9.82
N SER A 38 14.54 -12.88 -10.74
CA SER A 38 13.97 -13.55 -11.89
C SER A 38 13.16 -14.73 -11.35
N ARG A 39 12.03 -14.41 -10.73
CA ARG A 39 10.94 -15.33 -10.53
C ARG A 39 9.81 -14.73 -11.33
N GLU A 40 9.52 -15.40 -12.43
CA GLU A 40 8.27 -15.30 -13.15
C GLU A 40 7.13 -15.28 -12.14
N SER A 41 6.65 -14.07 -11.87
CA SER A 41 5.25 -13.86 -11.55
C SER A 41 4.77 -12.93 -12.65
N THR A 42 4.23 -13.57 -13.68
CA THR A 42 3.13 -13.04 -14.47
C THR A 42 2.17 -12.31 -13.54
N ASP A 43 2.35 -11.01 -13.34
CA ASP A 43 1.28 -10.03 -13.59
C ASP A 43 1.73 -8.57 -13.40
N HIS A 44 1.37 -7.80 -14.41
CA HIS A 44 1.13 -6.36 -14.48
C HIS A 44 2.21 -5.31 -14.12
N ARG A 45 2.70 -4.74 -15.24
CA ARG A 45 2.84 -3.30 -15.52
C ARG A 45 3.91 -2.56 -14.71
N ASP A 46 5.09 -2.50 -15.32
CA ASP A 46 5.85 -1.26 -15.53
C ASP A 46 5.65 -0.17 -14.46
N LYS A 47 6.30 -0.36 -13.30
CA LYS A 47 6.32 0.58 -12.15
C LYS A 47 7.01 1.93 -12.47
N SER A 48 7.36 2.18 -13.74
CA SER A 48 7.99 3.41 -14.22
C SER A 48 6.98 4.54 -14.47
N LYS A 49 5.70 4.22 -14.73
CA LYS A 49 4.65 5.24 -14.86
C LYS A 49 3.93 5.38 -13.52
N ARG A 50 4.17 6.48 -12.80
CA ARG A 50 3.37 6.83 -11.61
C ARG A 50 1.89 6.79 -12.00
N ASP A 51 1.16 5.80 -11.49
CA ASP A 51 -0.28 5.71 -11.70
C ASP A 51 -0.91 7.04 -11.28
N LYS A 52 -1.67 7.67 -12.18
CA LYS A 52 -2.43 8.88 -11.85
C LYS A 52 -3.49 8.47 -10.82
N VAL A 53 -3.40 8.95 -9.58
CA VAL A 53 -4.36 8.60 -8.52
C VAL A 53 -5.31 9.77 -8.29
N ALA A 54 -6.62 9.49 -8.26
CA ALA A 54 -7.66 10.46 -7.90
C ALA A 54 -8.44 9.96 -6.69
N VAL A 55 -8.55 10.79 -5.64
CA VAL A 55 -9.35 10.50 -4.45
C VAL A 55 -10.66 11.29 -4.54
N ILE A 56 -11.80 10.60 -4.51
CA ILE A 56 -13.12 11.24 -4.60
C ILE A 56 -14.08 10.73 -3.51
N PRO A 57 -15.05 11.53 -3.05
CA PRO A 57 -16.06 11.05 -2.10
C PRO A 57 -16.83 9.84 -2.63
N TYR A 58 -17.13 8.87 -1.75
CA TYR A 58 -18.01 7.76 -2.07
C TYR A 58 -19.45 8.29 -2.20
N LYS A 59 -20.01 8.19 -3.41
CA LYS A 59 -21.43 8.41 -3.68
C LYS A 59 -22.00 7.11 -4.24
N HIS A 60 -22.90 6.50 -3.49
CA HIS A 60 -23.63 5.31 -3.92
C HIS A 60 -24.24 5.58 -5.30
N GLN A 61 -24.14 4.64 -6.24
CA GLN A 61 -24.41 4.74 -7.69
C GLN A 61 -23.32 5.37 -8.59
N LEU A 62 -22.61 6.41 -8.15
CA LEU A 62 -21.59 7.08 -8.99
C LEU A 62 -20.21 6.43 -8.87
N SER A 63 -19.83 6.00 -7.67
CA SER A 63 -18.49 5.49 -7.38
C SER A 63 -18.09 4.31 -8.28
N HIS A 64 -18.99 3.36 -8.53
CA HIS A 64 -18.67 2.22 -9.38
C HIS A 64 -18.44 2.62 -10.84
N LYS A 65 -19.20 3.59 -11.36
CA LYS A 65 -19.02 4.13 -12.72
C LYS A 65 -17.69 4.89 -12.82
N MET A 66 -17.37 5.72 -11.84
CA MET A 66 -16.12 6.49 -11.79
C MET A 66 -14.90 5.58 -11.70
N LYS A 67 -14.95 4.49 -10.94
CA LYS A 67 -13.87 3.50 -10.89
C LYS A 67 -13.62 2.85 -12.26
N LYS A 68 -14.69 2.43 -12.94
CA LYS A 68 -14.60 1.83 -14.28
C LYS A 68 -14.05 2.82 -15.32
N LEU A 69 -14.53 4.07 -15.29
CA LEU A 69 -14.04 5.14 -16.16
C LEU A 69 -12.57 5.44 -15.90
N GLY A 70 -12.18 5.61 -14.64
CA GLY A 70 -10.79 5.84 -14.25
C GLY A 70 -9.86 4.75 -14.76
N GLN A 71 -10.24 3.48 -14.60
CA GLN A 71 -9.45 2.35 -15.11
C GLN A 71 -9.26 2.40 -16.64
N ARG A 72 -10.30 2.79 -17.41
CA ARG A 72 -10.17 2.99 -18.86
C ARG A 72 -9.22 4.14 -19.22
N MET A 73 -9.19 5.18 -18.40
CA MET A 73 -8.37 6.38 -18.60
C MET A 73 -6.95 6.26 -18.01
N GLY A 74 -6.57 5.10 -17.45
CA GLY A 74 -5.28 4.92 -16.77
C GLY A 74 -5.17 5.72 -15.47
N VAL A 75 -6.29 6.00 -14.82
CA VAL A 75 -6.38 6.72 -13.53
C VAL A 75 -6.90 5.77 -12.45
N LYS A 76 -6.13 5.59 -11.38
CA LYS A 76 -6.54 4.86 -10.19
C LYS A 76 -7.46 5.72 -9.34
N VAL A 77 -8.75 5.39 -9.33
CA VAL A 77 -9.75 6.07 -8.49
C VAL A 77 -9.88 5.40 -7.13
N VAL A 78 -9.71 6.16 -6.06
CA VAL A 78 -9.88 5.74 -4.67
C VAL A 78 -11.02 6.56 -4.04
N PHE A 79 -11.82 5.94 -3.17
CA PHE A 79 -12.97 6.60 -2.56
C PHE A 79 -12.71 7.00 -1.11
N SER A 80 -13.00 8.25 -0.76
CA SER A 80 -13.09 8.70 0.62
C SER A 80 -14.51 8.55 1.15
N ALA A 81 -14.67 8.04 2.36
CA ALA A 81 -15.95 7.98 3.04
C ALA A 81 -15.72 8.18 4.55
N PRO A 82 -16.59 8.93 5.24
CA PRO A 82 -16.44 9.19 6.68
C PRO A 82 -16.57 7.90 7.50
N TYR A 83 -17.39 6.96 7.02
CA TYR A 83 -17.61 5.66 7.64
C TYR A 83 -17.44 4.56 6.60
N LYS A 84 -16.91 3.41 7.01
CA LYS A 84 -16.86 2.23 6.14
C LYS A 84 -18.30 1.76 5.86
N LEU A 85 -18.55 1.24 4.66
CA LEU A 85 -19.86 0.66 4.31
C LEU A 85 -20.31 -0.44 5.30
N SER A 86 -19.35 -1.23 5.82
CA SER A 86 -19.60 -2.23 6.86
C SER A 86 -20.04 -1.64 8.21
N GLN A 87 -19.69 -0.39 8.49
CA GLN A 87 -20.10 0.33 9.69
C GLN A 87 -21.51 0.92 9.51
N LEU A 88 -21.83 1.44 8.32
CA LEU A 88 -23.18 1.92 8.00
C LEU A 88 -24.23 0.80 8.05
N ALA A 89 -23.90 -0.40 7.58
CA ALA A 89 -24.79 -1.55 7.69
C ALA A 89 -25.17 -1.84 9.16
N LYS A 90 -24.24 -1.72 10.12
CA LYS A 90 -24.56 -1.91 11.54
C LYS A 90 -25.52 -0.83 12.09
N MET A 91 -25.46 0.38 11.54
CA MET A 91 -26.31 1.50 11.95
C MET A 91 -27.72 1.43 11.34
N THR A 92 -27.89 0.87 10.15
CA THR A 92 -29.19 0.79 9.47
C THR A 92 -29.95 -0.52 9.73
N CYS A 93 -29.26 -1.59 10.15
CA CYS A 93 -29.88 -2.89 10.47
C CYS A 93 -30.61 -2.95 11.82
N VAL A 94 -30.75 -1.84 12.56
CA VAL A 94 -31.25 -1.84 13.95
C VAL A 94 -32.73 -2.26 14.05
N ASN A 95 -33.52 -2.18 12.97
CA ASN A 95 -34.97 -2.30 13.10
C ASN A 95 -35.68 -3.51 12.50
N ASN A 96 -35.05 -4.48 11.83
CA ASN A 96 -35.81 -5.66 11.39
C ASN A 96 -34.90 -6.83 11.00
N LYS A 97 -34.67 -7.78 11.93
CA LYS A 97 -34.81 -9.23 11.70
C LYS A 97 -35.03 -9.94 13.04
N PRO A 98 -36.17 -10.61 13.29
CA PRO A 98 -36.24 -11.55 14.40
C PRO A 98 -35.21 -12.66 14.16
N LYS A 99 -34.44 -13.01 15.20
CA LYS A 99 -33.55 -14.17 15.19
C LYS A 99 -34.41 -15.41 14.91
N ARG A 100 -34.31 -15.98 13.71
CA ARG A 100 -34.85 -17.32 13.45
C ARG A 100 -33.84 -18.31 14.01
N SER A 101 -34.20 -18.95 15.12
CA SER A 101 -33.61 -20.21 15.56
C SER A 101 -34.19 -21.34 14.72
N CYS A 102 -33.35 -22.02 13.96
CA CYS A 102 -33.43 -23.44 13.66
C CYS A 102 -32.00 -23.97 13.67
#